data_AF-F8DJG7-F1
#
_entry.id   AF-F8DJG7-F1
#
_cell.length_a   1.000
_cell.length_b   1.000
_cell.length_c   1.000
_cell.angle_alpha   90.00
_cell.angle_beta   90.00
_cell.angle_gamma   90.00
#
_symmetry.space_group_name_H-M   'P 1'
#
loop_
_entity.id
_entity.type
_entity.pdbx_description
1 polymer ?
#
loop_
_entity_poly.entity_id
_entity_poly.type
_entity_poly.pdbx_seq_one_letter_code
_entity_poly.pdbx_strand_id
1 'polypeptide(L)' 'MNEQILIKKMEEGYLFYFKNGIIESVRVPEYGKVTLVYQDGKMCYLEKAETIK' A
#
# COMPACT_ATOMS: atom_id res chain seq x y z
N MET A 1 -16.01 -1.53 -9.82
CA MET A 1 -14.78 -2.23 -9.36
C MET A 1 -15.16 -3.67 -9.12
N ASN A 2 -14.55 -4.63 -9.82
CA ASN A 2 -14.88 -6.05 -9.64
C ASN A 2 -14.22 -6.52 -8.33
N GLU A 3 -15.01 -6.98 -7.36
CA GLU A 3 -14.56 -7.43 -6.03
C GLU A 3 -13.40 -8.43 -6.12
N GLN A 4 -13.43 -9.31 -7.13
CA GLN A 4 -12.38 -10.29 -7.38
C GLN A 4 -10.98 -9.65 -7.59
N ILE A 5 -10.92 -8.44 -8.14
CA ILE A 5 -9.65 -7.73 -8.35
C ILE A 5 -9.07 -7.27 -7.01
N LEU A 6 -9.92 -6.89 -6.05
CA LEU A 6 -9.49 -6.49 -4.71
C LEU A 6 -8.95 -7.69 -3.94
N ILE A 7 -9.67 -8.81 -4.00
CA ILE A 7 -9.27 -10.08 -3.36
C ILE A 7 -7.91 -10.53 -3.90
N LYS A 8 -7.76 -10.59 -5.23
CA LYS A 8 -6.51 -10.99 -5.87
C LYS A 8 -5.33 -10.09 -5.45
N LYS A 9 -5.55 -8.78 -5.39
CA LYS A 9 -4.52 -7.84 -4.93
C LYS A 9 -4.14 -8.07 -3.46
N MET A 10 -5.11 -8.37 -2.60
CA MET A 10 -4.81 -8.72 -1.20
C MET A 10 -3.96 -10.00 -1.13
N GLU A 11 -4.30 -11.03 -1.92
CA GLU A 11 -3.54 -12.29 -1.99
C GLU A 11 -2.12 -12.08 -2.52
N GLU A 12 -1.93 -11.16 -3.47
CA GLU A 12 -0.63 -10.79 -4.04
C GLU A 12 0.20 -9.86 -3.12
N GLY A 13 -0.27 -9.58 -1.91
CA GLY A 13 0.43 -8.78 -0.91
C GLY A 13 0.31 -7.27 -1.14
N TYR A 14 -0.76 -6.78 -1.77
CA TYR A 14 -1.02 -5.34 -1.84
C TYR A 14 -1.65 -4.83 -0.54
N LEU A 15 -1.12 -3.70 -0.07
CA LEU A 15 -1.70 -2.92 1.01
C LEU A 15 -2.51 -1.76 0.43
N PHE A 16 -3.76 -1.65 0.85
CA PHE A 16 -4.66 -0.56 0.45
C PHE A 16 -4.61 0.57 1.48
N TYR A 17 -4.67 1.81 1.00
CA TYR A 17 -4.63 2.99 1.86
C TYR A 17 -5.45 4.14 1.26
N PHE A 18 -5.95 5.03 2.12
CA PHE A 18 -6.76 6.17 1.68
C PHE A 18 -5.90 7.42 1.53
N LYS A 19 -5.98 8.05 0.36
CA LYS A 19 -5.28 9.29 0.07
C LYS A 19 -6.14 10.17 -0.82
N ASN A 20 -6.36 11.41 -0.38
CA ASN A 20 -7.03 12.46 -1.17
C ASN A 20 -8.39 12.03 -1.78
N GLY A 21 -9.21 11.28 -1.03
CA GLY A 21 -10.53 10.85 -1.52
C GLY A 21 -10.53 9.53 -2.29
N ILE A 22 -9.36 8.91 -2.50
CA ILE A 22 -9.20 7.71 -3.32
C ILE A 22 -8.56 6.60 -2.48
N ILE A 23 -9.03 5.36 -2.66
CA ILE A 23 -8.34 4.17 -2.14
C ILE A 23 -7.25 3.79 -3.13
N GLU A 24 -6.01 3.95 -2.72
CA GLU A 24 -4.82 3.54 -3.45
C GLU A 24 -4.33 2.18 -2.93
N SER A 25 -3.39 1.57 -3.66
CA SER A 25 -2.81 0.26 -3.29
C SER A 25 -1.32 0.23 -3.58
N VAL A 26 -0.54 -0.44 -2.73
CA VAL A 26 0.90 -0.62 -2.92
C VAL A 26 1.34 -2.05 -2.59
N ARG A 27 2.06 -2.72 -3.49
CA ARG A 27 2.53 -4.11 -3.30
C ARG A 27 3.63 -4.20 -2.25
N VAL A 28 3.39 -4.85 -1.10
CA VAL A 28 4.31 -5.00 0.06
C VAL A 28 5.66 -5.54 -0.42
N PRO A 29 6.79 -4.97 0.04
CA PRO A 29 8.07 -5.44 -0.44
C PRO A 29 8.36 -6.78 0.26
N GLU A 30 8.85 -7.75 -0.49
CA GLU A 30 9.27 -9.10 -0.10
C GLU A 30 10.37 -9.06 0.97
N TYR A 31 11.24 -8.05 0.91
CA TYR A 31 12.29 -7.72 1.88
C TYR A 31 12.20 -6.23 2.27
N GLY A 32 13.01 -5.71 3.20
CA GLY A 32 13.01 -4.27 3.51
C GLY A 32 11.73 -3.74 4.21
N LYS A 33 11.28 -2.49 3.95
CA LYS A 33 10.19 -1.83 4.69
C LYS A 33 9.14 -1.12 3.82
N VAL A 34 7.87 -1.14 4.23
CA VAL A 34 6.85 -0.15 3.80
C VAL A 34 6.54 0.80 4.96
N THR A 35 6.44 2.09 4.72
CA THR A 35 6.09 3.13 5.70
C THR A 35 4.93 3.94 5.16
N LEU A 36 3.86 4.13 5.93
CA LEU A 36 2.82 5.09 5.62
C LEU A 36 2.77 6.14 6.72
N VAL A 37 2.87 7.41 6.35
CA VAL A 37 2.80 8.52 7.29
C VAL A 37 1.56 9.34 7.01
N TYR A 38 0.78 9.53 8.07
CA TYR A 38 -0.40 10.36 8.07
C TYR A 38 -0.16 11.58 8.98
N GLN A 39 -0.58 12.75 8.51
CA GLN A 39 -0.65 13.97 9.32
C GLN A 39 -2.04 14.55 9.15
N ASP A 40 -2.70 14.90 10.26
CA ASP A 40 -4.05 15.44 10.27
C ASP A 40 -5.06 14.61 9.44
N GLY A 41 -4.95 13.28 9.55
CA GLY A 41 -5.82 12.33 8.83
C GLY A 41 -5.55 12.22 7.33
N LYS A 42 -4.53 12.91 6.80
CA LYS A 42 -4.14 12.86 5.38
C LYS A 42 -2.83 12.07 5.23
N MET A 43 -2.80 11.18 4.24
CA MET A 43 -1.56 10.47 3.88
C MET A 43 -0.60 11.47 3.22
N CYS A 44 0.54 11.69 3.87
CA CYS A 44 1.54 12.67 3.44
C CYS A 44 2.78 12.00 2.85
N TYR A 45 3.09 10.77 3.26
CA TYR A 45 4.28 10.06 2.79
C TYR A 45 4.06 8.55 2.76
N LEU A 46 4.63 7.92 1.72
CA LEU A 46 4.71 6.48 1.56
C LEU A 46 6.16 6.11 1.27
N GLU A 47 6.69 5.19 2.05
CA GLU A 47 7.95 4.51 1.79
C GLU A 47 7.68 3.06 1.46
N LYS A 48 8.49 2.50 0.58
CA LYS A 48 8.56 1.07 0.34
C LYS A 48 9.95 0.76 -0.13
N ALA A 49 10.61 -0.17 0.52
CA ALA A 49 12.00 -0.49 0.34
C ALA A 49 12.13 -2.00 0.49
N GLU A 50 13.01 -2.57 -0.32
CA GLU A 50 13.19 -3.99 -0.52
C GLU A 50 14.66 -4.14 -0.85
N THR A 51 15.42 -4.86 -0.02
CA THR A 51 16.85 -5.06 -0.28
C THR A 51 17.19 -6.53 -0.23
N ILE A 52 17.80 -6.97 -1.33
CA ILE A 52 18.31 -8.30 -1.59
C ILE A 52 19.72 -8.39 -0.98
N LYS A 53 20.09 -9.53 -0.40
CA LYS A 53 21.48 -9.82 -0.01
C LYS A 53 22.31 -10.30 -1.20
#